data_AF-A0A2A4YLL5-F1
#
_entry.id   AF-A0A2A4YLL5-F1
#
_cell.length_a   1.000
_cell.length_b   1.000
_cell.length_c   1.000
_cell.angle_alpha   90.00
_cell.angle_beta   90.00
_cell.angle_gamma   90.00
#
_symmetry.space_group_name_H-M   'P 1'
#
loop_
_entity.id
_entity.type
_entity.pdbx_description
1 polymer ?
#
loop_
_entity_poly.entity_id
_entity_poly.type
_entity_poly.pdbx_seq_one_letter_code
_entity_poly.pdbx_strand_id
1 'polypeptide(L)'
;ENNITNIEFTKGSLNSQDYLNLFKSIDCYVSISKGEGFSIQPREAMALGIPIIVTNNTAQTTLCRAGLSKIVPSNIREPALRKWGTILKEPIRYGEEYNCSKEDVIEALLDVYDNYDFYLARAENLKSWVKQYDYSNLKPYYLALIKPLKVCLSTKNRITKNVLYTNSKQLYEKYRKVLNVPH
;
A
#
# COMPACT_ATOMS: atom_id res chain seq x y z
N GLU A 1 -32.42 14.32 15.82
CA GLU A 1 -31.11 13.83 15.36
C GLU A 1 -30.43 13.16 16.55
N ASN A 2 -30.06 11.89 16.42
CA ASN A 2 -29.37 11.18 17.51
C ASN A 2 -27.95 11.73 17.62
N ASN A 3 -27.59 12.23 18.80
CA ASN A 3 -26.25 12.74 19.07
C ASN A 3 -25.27 11.55 19.05
N ILE A 4 -24.57 11.37 17.93
CA ILE A 4 -23.55 10.32 17.79
C ILE A 4 -22.35 10.73 18.64
N THR A 5 -22.12 10.05 19.76
CA THR A 5 -21.05 10.38 20.72
C THR A 5 -19.79 9.53 20.56
N ASN A 6 -19.81 8.53 19.69
CA ASN A 6 -18.74 7.55 19.49
C ASN A 6 -17.94 7.79 18.20
N ILE A 7 -18.08 8.96 17.56
CA ILE A 7 -17.33 9.34 16.37
C ILE A 7 -16.67 10.69 16.63
N GLU A 8 -15.35 10.73 16.48
CA GLU A 8 -14.57 11.96 16.55
C GLU A 8 -14.00 12.29 15.16
N PHE A 9 -14.14 13.55 14.75
CA PHE A 9 -13.55 14.06 13.51
C PHE A 9 -12.38 14.99 13.84
N THR A 10 -11.18 14.61 13.40
CA THR A 10 -9.99 15.45 13.51
C THR A 10 -9.61 16.03 12.15
N LYS A 11 -9.25 17.32 12.12
CA LYS A 11 -8.75 18.00 10.92
C LYS A 11 -7.49 18.79 11.27
N GLY A 12 -6.50 18.77 10.37
CA GLY A 12 -5.26 19.51 10.50
C GLY A 12 -4.05 18.62 10.27
N SER A 13 -2.87 19.23 10.31
CA SER A 13 -1.60 18.52 10.28
C SER A 13 -1.15 18.21 11.70
N LEU A 14 -0.68 16.99 11.95
CA LEU A 14 0.01 16.63 13.18
C LEU A 14 1.51 16.73 12.97
N ASN A 15 2.26 17.11 14.01
CA ASN A 15 3.70 16.89 14.02
C ASN A 15 3.97 15.37 14.18
N SER A 16 5.23 14.96 13.98
CA SER A 16 5.59 13.54 14.02
C SER A 16 5.28 12.84 15.35
N GLN A 17 5.40 13.55 16.48
CA GLN A 17 5.13 12.98 17.80
C GLN A 17 3.63 12.78 18.02
N ASP A 18 2.82 13.77 17.68
CA ASP A 18 1.36 13.68 17.81
C ASP A 18 0.78 12.65 16.84
N TYR A 19 1.33 12.55 15.63
CA TYR A 19 0.95 11.51 14.66
C TYR A 19 1.25 10.10 15.20
N LEU A 20 2.43 9.89 15.80
CA LEU A 20 2.78 8.63 16.43
C LEU A 20 1.90 8.32 17.64
N ASN A 21 1.58 9.34 18.46
CA ASN A 21 0.69 9.17 19.61
C ASN A 21 -0.72 8.77 19.18
N LEU A 22 -1.24 9.35 18.08
CA LEU A 22 -2.52 8.97 17.51
C LEU A 22 -2.53 7.51 17.04
N PHE A 23 -1.49 7.05 16.36
CA PHE A 23 -1.40 5.64 15.99
C PHE A 23 -1.33 4.72 17.23
N LYS A 24 -0.61 5.14 18.28
CA LYS A 24 -0.54 4.35 19.53
C LYS A 24 -1.85 4.31 20.31
N SER A 25 -2.79 5.23 20.03
CA SER A 25 -4.07 5.30 20.73
C SER A 25 -5.20 4.52 20.02
N ILE A 26 -4.93 3.86 18.90
CA ILE A 26 -5.93 3.07 18.15
C ILE A 26 -5.65 1.57 18.24
N ASP A 27 -6.73 0.78 18.31
CA ASP A 27 -6.66 -0.68 18.31
C ASP A 27 -6.65 -1.29 16.90
N CYS A 28 -7.20 -0.58 15.91
CA CYS A 28 -7.27 -1.06 14.53
C CYS A 28 -7.18 0.12 13.56
N TYR A 29 -6.40 -0.04 12.50
CA TYR A 29 -6.30 0.92 11.42
C TYR A 29 -7.15 0.48 10.22
N VAL A 30 -8.02 1.36 9.72
CA VAL A 30 -8.97 1.04 8.64
C VAL A 30 -8.68 1.92 7.42
N SER A 31 -8.49 1.31 6.26
CA SER A 31 -8.27 2.02 4.99
C SER A 31 -9.04 1.39 3.85
N ILE A 32 -10.23 1.94 3.60
CA ILE A 32 -11.14 1.56 2.50
C ILE A 32 -10.86 2.46 1.28
N SER A 33 -9.62 2.45 0.81
CA SER A 33 -9.17 3.33 -0.28
C SER A 33 -9.56 2.75 -1.63
N LYS A 34 -10.03 3.60 -2.55
CA LYS A 34 -10.37 3.18 -3.93
C LYS A 34 -9.15 3.02 -4.84
N GLY A 35 -7.98 3.45 -4.39
CA GLY A 35 -6.72 3.34 -5.13
C GLY A 35 -5.57 4.03 -4.40
N GLU A 36 -4.48 3.29 -4.23
CA GLU A 36 -3.27 3.73 -3.53
C GLU A 36 -2.01 3.48 -4.38
N GLY A 37 -1.03 4.37 -4.27
CA GLY A 37 0.28 4.21 -4.91
C GLY A 37 1.20 3.28 -4.13
N PHE A 38 1.23 3.41 -2.80
CA PHE A 38 2.06 2.58 -1.93
C PHE A 38 1.35 2.12 -0.66
N SER A 39 0.41 2.89 -0.10
CA SER A 39 -0.24 2.62 1.18
C SER A 39 0.74 2.66 2.37
N ILE A 40 1.26 3.86 2.64
CA ILE A 40 2.25 4.11 3.70
C ILE A 40 1.62 3.87 5.08
N GLN A 41 0.45 4.45 5.34
CA GLN A 41 -0.19 4.46 6.65
C GLN A 41 -0.58 3.05 7.16
N PRO A 42 -1.13 2.12 6.33
CA PRO A 42 -1.28 0.74 6.76
C PRO A 42 0.05 0.08 7.17
N ARG A 43 1.17 0.39 6.49
CA ARG A 43 2.48 -0.17 6.87
C ARG A 43 2.99 0.41 8.18
N GLU A 44 2.74 1.69 8.45
CA GLU A 44 3.05 2.31 9.74
C GLU A 44 2.24 1.66 10.88
N ALA A 45 0.95 1.37 10.65
CA ALA A 45 0.14 0.59 11.59
C ALA A 45 0.73 -0.81 11.83
N MET A 46 1.10 -1.53 10.76
CA MET A 46 1.78 -2.83 10.87
C MET A 46 3.10 -2.74 11.63
N ALA A 47 3.86 -1.66 11.49
CA ALA A 47 5.13 -1.44 12.19
C ALA A 47 4.95 -1.24 13.70
N LEU A 48 3.76 -0.81 14.13
CA LEU A 48 3.37 -0.75 15.53
C LEU A 48 2.69 -2.04 16.01
N GLY A 49 2.43 -2.99 15.12
CA GLY A 49 1.71 -4.22 15.42
C GLY A 49 0.19 -4.05 15.50
N ILE A 50 -0.33 -2.95 14.97
CA ILE A 50 -1.77 -2.64 14.98
C ILE A 50 -2.45 -3.43 13.85
N PRO A 51 -3.51 -4.21 14.14
CA PRO A 51 -4.37 -4.82 13.14
C PRO A 51 -4.83 -3.83 12.05
N ILE A 52 -4.89 -4.30 10.80
CA ILE A 52 -5.31 -3.48 9.67
C ILE A 52 -6.49 -4.10 8.91
N ILE A 53 -7.46 -3.27 8.55
CA ILE A 53 -8.53 -3.56 7.60
C ILE A 53 -8.23 -2.77 6.33
N VAL A 54 -8.05 -3.46 5.20
CA VAL A 54 -7.69 -2.83 3.92
C VAL A 54 -8.49 -3.42 2.77
N THR A 55 -8.69 -2.62 1.72
CA THR A 55 -9.32 -3.06 0.48
C THR A 55 -8.34 -3.81 -0.43
N ASN A 56 -8.82 -4.86 -1.12
CA ASN A 56 -7.99 -5.60 -2.09
C ASN A 56 -7.97 -4.93 -3.47
N ASN A 57 -7.27 -3.81 -3.58
CA ASN A 57 -6.97 -3.17 -4.86
C ASN A 57 -5.54 -2.59 -4.87
N THR A 58 -5.07 -2.22 -6.07
CA THR A 58 -3.85 -1.42 -6.31
C THR A 58 -2.66 -1.82 -5.41
N ALA A 59 -2.05 -0.88 -4.67
CA ALA A 59 -0.92 -1.15 -3.79
C ALA A 59 -1.30 -1.97 -2.54
N GLN A 60 -2.55 -1.87 -2.08
CA GLN A 60 -3.04 -2.60 -0.90
C GLN A 60 -3.16 -4.11 -1.15
N THR A 61 -3.26 -4.57 -2.40
CA THR A 61 -3.15 -6.00 -2.73
C THR A 61 -1.85 -6.63 -2.23
N THR A 62 -0.76 -5.85 -2.09
CA THR A 62 0.49 -6.34 -1.49
C THR A 62 0.32 -6.69 -0.01
N LEU A 63 -0.45 -5.88 0.73
CA LEU A 63 -0.79 -6.11 2.14
C LEU A 63 -1.73 -7.32 2.26
N CYS A 64 -2.73 -7.42 1.38
CA CYS A 64 -3.66 -8.55 1.33
C CYS A 64 -2.94 -9.88 1.12
N ARG A 65 -1.99 -9.91 0.17
CA ARG A 65 -1.17 -11.11 -0.13
C ARG A 65 -0.22 -11.52 0.99
N ALA A 66 0.05 -10.64 1.96
CA ALA A 66 0.81 -11.01 3.15
C ALA A 66 0.04 -12.02 4.02
N GLY A 67 -1.29 -12.08 3.89
CA GLY A 67 -2.15 -12.91 4.73
C GLY A 67 -2.22 -12.41 6.18
N LEU A 68 -1.88 -11.15 6.44
CA LEU A 68 -1.80 -10.58 7.79
C LEU A 68 -2.88 -9.53 8.09
N SER A 69 -3.62 -9.08 7.08
CA SER A 69 -4.67 -8.07 7.17
C SER A 69 -6.07 -8.68 7.09
N LYS A 70 -7.08 -8.04 7.68
CA LYS A 70 -8.47 -8.27 7.28
C LYS A 70 -8.72 -7.58 5.94
N ILE A 71 -9.29 -8.33 5.00
CA ILE A 71 -9.46 -7.91 3.61
C ILE A 71 -10.91 -7.55 3.35
N VAL A 72 -11.13 -6.39 2.74
CA VAL A 72 -12.41 -6.00 2.16
C VAL A 72 -12.33 -6.16 0.63
N PRO A 73 -13.22 -6.93 -0.01
CA PRO A 73 -13.32 -6.99 -1.46
C PRO A 73 -13.54 -5.60 -2.07
N SER A 74 -12.81 -5.28 -3.13
CA SER A 74 -12.85 -3.97 -3.79
C SER A 74 -12.78 -4.18 -5.29
N ASN A 75 -13.85 -4.72 -5.85
CA ASN A 75 -13.95 -5.18 -7.24
C ASN A 75 -14.91 -4.32 -8.09
N ILE A 76 -15.59 -3.33 -7.50
CA ILE A 76 -16.50 -2.45 -8.22
C ILE A 76 -15.67 -1.40 -8.95
N ARG A 77 -15.43 -1.61 -10.24
CA ARG A 77 -14.59 -0.73 -11.06
C ARG A 77 -15.37 0.51 -11.51
N GLU A 78 -14.83 1.69 -11.23
CA GLU A 78 -15.39 2.99 -11.58
C GLU A 78 -14.35 3.84 -12.33
N PRO A 79 -14.75 4.70 -13.28
CA PRO A 79 -13.80 5.63 -13.90
C PRO A 79 -13.32 6.65 -12.87
N ALA A 80 -12.00 6.79 -12.74
CA ALA A 80 -11.39 7.79 -11.86
C ALA A 80 -11.48 9.19 -12.50
N LEU A 81 -12.61 9.85 -12.32
CA LEU A 81 -12.88 11.19 -12.85
C LEU A 81 -12.40 12.25 -11.86
N ARG A 82 -11.62 13.23 -12.33
CA ARG A 82 -11.21 14.39 -11.55
C ARG A 82 -11.50 15.68 -12.31
N LYS A 83 -11.93 16.69 -11.57
CA LYS A 83 -12.06 18.06 -12.07
C LYS A 83 -10.82 18.85 -11.62
N TRP A 84 -10.09 19.42 -12.56
CA TRP A 84 -8.92 20.25 -12.25
C TRP A 84 -9.34 21.71 -12.08
N GLY A 85 -9.73 22.08 -10.85
CA GLY A 85 -10.21 23.43 -10.52
C GLY A 85 -11.41 23.86 -11.35
N THR A 86 -11.46 25.14 -11.74
CA THR A 86 -12.47 25.70 -12.67
C THR A 86 -12.05 25.62 -14.14
N ILE A 87 -10.81 25.16 -14.41
CA ILE A 87 -10.16 25.26 -15.73
C ILE A 87 -10.78 24.29 -16.75
N LEU A 88 -11.24 23.13 -16.28
CA LEU A 88 -11.87 22.14 -17.13
C LEU A 88 -13.39 22.15 -16.91
N LYS A 89 -14.13 22.34 -18.01
CA LYS A 89 -15.60 22.25 -18.02
C LYS A 89 -16.08 20.84 -17.72
N GLU A 90 -15.39 19.83 -18.29
CA GLU A 90 -15.70 18.41 -18.11
C GLU A 90 -14.64 17.68 -17.27
N PRO A 91 -15.02 16.67 -16.46
CA PRO A 91 -14.07 15.83 -15.74
C PRO A 91 -13.17 15.04 -16.71
N ILE A 92 -11.88 14.92 -16.37
CA ILE A 92 -10.94 14.06 -17.11
C ILE A 92 -10.82 12.72 -16.36
N ARG A 93 -10.75 11.63 -17.12
CA ARG A 93 -10.45 10.30 -16.60
C ARG A 93 -8.93 10.11 -16.45
N TYR A 94 -8.50 9.83 -15.23
CA TYR A 94 -7.10 9.54 -14.89
C TYR A 94 -6.79 8.05 -14.74
N GLY A 95 -7.81 7.20 -14.89
CA GLY A 95 -7.69 5.75 -14.77
C GLY A 95 -8.97 5.13 -14.22
N GLU A 96 -8.78 4.18 -13.32
CA GLU A 96 -9.83 3.42 -12.65
C GLU A 96 -9.69 3.55 -11.13
N GLU A 97 -10.83 3.53 -10.47
CA GLU A 97 -10.99 3.36 -9.03
C GLU A 97 -11.73 2.05 -8.75
N TYR A 98 -11.54 1.54 -7.54
CA TYR A 98 -12.09 0.25 -7.12
C TYR A 98 -12.87 0.46 -5.83
N ASN A 99 -14.19 0.42 -5.93
CA ASN A 99 -15.11 0.59 -4.83
C ASN A 99 -15.44 -0.77 -4.18
N CYS A 100 -16.02 -0.74 -2.98
CA CYS A 100 -16.43 -1.91 -2.22
C CYS A 100 -17.90 -1.81 -1.79
N SER A 101 -18.48 -2.94 -1.39
CA SER A 101 -19.81 -2.94 -0.75
C SER A 101 -19.71 -2.40 0.67
N LYS A 102 -20.79 -1.76 1.13
CA LYS A 102 -20.93 -1.32 2.52
C LYS A 102 -21.02 -2.51 3.47
N GLU A 103 -21.71 -3.56 3.05
CA GLU A 103 -21.92 -4.80 3.80
C GLU A 103 -20.58 -5.49 4.07
N ASP A 104 -19.71 -5.58 3.07
CA ASP A 104 -18.35 -6.14 3.23
C ASP A 104 -17.51 -5.35 4.25
N VAL A 105 -17.65 -4.02 4.28
CA VAL A 105 -16.93 -3.17 5.24
C VAL A 105 -17.47 -3.41 6.66
N ILE A 106 -18.80 -3.51 6.82
CA ILE A 106 -19.42 -3.79 8.12
C ILE A 106 -18.98 -5.16 8.63
N GLU A 107 -19.03 -6.18 7.78
CA GLU A 107 -18.58 -7.52 8.13
C GLU A 107 -17.11 -7.52 8.57
N ALA A 108 -16.25 -6.77 7.85
CA ALA A 108 -14.84 -6.68 8.21
C ALA A 108 -14.59 -5.98 9.54
N LEU A 109 -15.33 -4.91 9.84
CA LEU A 109 -15.25 -4.19 11.11
C LEU A 109 -15.71 -5.07 12.28
N LEU A 110 -16.85 -5.74 12.12
CA LEU A 110 -17.40 -6.64 13.14
C LEU A 110 -16.48 -7.83 13.39
N ASP A 111 -15.95 -8.45 12.33
CA ASP A 111 -15.03 -9.58 12.45
C ASP A 111 -13.76 -9.23 13.24
N VAL A 112 -13.17 -8.06 13.02
CA VAL A 112 -12.01 -7.60 13.81
C VAL A 112 -12.40 -7.27 15.24
N TYR A 113 -13.57 -6.67 15.45
CA TYR A 113 -14.06 -6.34 16.79
C TYR A 113 -14.33 -7.61 17.62
N ASP A 114 -15.10 -8.56 17.07
CA ASP A 114 -15.50 -9.79 17.75
C ASP A 114 -14.31 -10.77 17.95
N ASN A 115 -13.29 -10.69 17.09
CA ASN A 115 -12.12 -11.56 17.12
C ASN A 115 -10.81 -10.79 17.37
N TYR A 116 -10.84 -9.70 18.13
CA TYR A 116 -9.68 -8.80 18.29
C TYR A 116 -8.41 -9.52 18.76
N ASP A 117 -8.53 -10.42 19.74
CA ASP A 117 -7.39 -11.20 20.26
C ASP A 117 -6.68 -12.02 19.18
N PHE A 118 -7.43 -12.56 18.21
CA PHE A 118 -6.85 -13.27 17.07
C PHE A 118 -6.00 -12.36 16.19
N TYR A 119 -6.46 -11.12 15.95
CA TYR A 119 -5.72 -10.14 15.16
C TYR A 119 -4.52 -9.59 15.94
N LEU A 120 -4.70 -9.30 17.22
CA LEU A 120 -3.64 -8.79 18.10
C LEU A 120 -2.51 -9.81 18.28
N ALA A 121 -2.83 -11.11 18.37
CA ALA A 121 -1.83 -12.18 18.44
C ALA A 121 -0.85 -12.21 17.25
N ARG A 122 -1.17 -11.52 16.14
CA ARG A 122 -0.35 -11.43 14.92
C ARG A 122 0.55 -10.19 14.89
N ALA A 123 0.53 -9.34 15.93
CA ALA A 123 1.29 -8.10 16.00
C ALA A 123 2.78 -8.26 15.63
N GLU A 124 3.45 -9.27 16.17
CA GLU A 124 4.86 -9.52 15.85
C GLU A 124 5.08 -9.96 14.39
N ASN A 125 4.12 -10.68 13.80
CA ASN A 125 4.18 -11.03 12.38
C ASN A 125 4.02 -9.80 11.48
N LEU A 126 3.13 -8.86 11.86
CA LEU A 126 2.98 -7.58 11.17
C LEU A 126 4.30 -6.79 11.19
N LYS A 127 4.88 -6.61 12.38
CA LYS A 127 6.15 -5.91 12.58
C LYS A 127 7.29 -6.57 11.81
N SER A 128 7.35 -7.91 11.82
CA SER A 128 8.39 -8.65 11.10
C SER A 128 8.24 -8.51 9.58
N TRP A 129 7.02 -8.65 9.06
CA TRP A 129 6.76 -8.58 7.62
C TRP A 129 7.05 -7.19 7.06
N VAL A 130 6.69 -6.12 7.77
CA VAL A 130 6.81 -4.76 7.24
C VAL A 130 8.27 -4.26 7.17
N LYS A 131 9.18 -4.82 7.99
CA LYS A 131 10.62 -4.49 7.95
C LYS A 131 11.25 -4.66 6.57
N GLN A 132 10.68 -5.47 5.69
CA GLN A 132 11.16 -5.58 4.30
C GLN A 132 11.16 -4.24 3.54
N TYR A 133 10.35 -3.27 3.99
CA TYR A 133 10.25 -1.93 3.43
C TYR A 133 11.14 -0.89 4.14
N ASP A 134 11.94 -1.31 5.13
CA ASP A 134 12.94 -0.43 5.73
C ASP A 134 13.91 0.07 4.67
N TYR A 135 14.40 1.30 4.84
CA TYR A 135 15.33 1.90 3.89
C TYR A 135 16.57 1.02 3.63
N SER A 136 17.13 0.42 4.68
CA SER A 136 18.27 -0.50 4.57
C SER A 136 17.97 -1.73 3.72
N ASN A 137 16.73 -2.23 3.76
CA ASN A 137 16.28 -3.40 3.00
C ASN A 137 15.91 -3.05 1.55
N LEU A 138 15.38 -1.85 1.31
CA LEU A 138 15.02 -1.37 -0.04
C LEU A 138 16.21 -0.79 -0.81
N LYS A 139 17.16 -0.12 -0.14
CA LYS A 139 18.30 0.57 -0.77
C LYS A 139 19.01 -0.28 -1.83
N PRO A 140 19.35 -1.56 -1.62
CA PRO A 140 20.02 -2.38 -2.64
C PRO A 140 19.19 -2.54 -3.92
N TYR A 141 17.86 -2.63 -3.81
CA TYR A 141 16.97 -2.74 -4.99
C TYR A 141 16.94 -1.45 -5.79
N TYR A 142 16.89 -0.30 -5.13
CA TYR A 142 16.97 1.01 -5.80
C TYR A 142 18.33 1.24 -6.45
N LEU A 143 19.42 0.83 -5.80
CA LEU A 143 20.74 0.86 -6.42
C LEU A 143 20.80 -0.04 -7.67
N ALA A 144 20.20 -1.23 -7.62
CA ALA A 144 20.11 -2.13 -8.77
C ALA A 144 19.25 -1.58 -9.91
N LEU A 145 18.30 -0.67 -9.65
CA LEU A 145 17.58 0.05 -10.71
C LEU A 145 18.47 1.06 -11.43
N ILE A 146 19.36 1.75 -10.71
CA ILE A 146 20.21 2.80 -11.28
C ILE A 146 21.44 2.18 -11.97
N LYS A 147 22.12 1.26 -11.26
CA LYS A 147 23.37 0.62 -11.69
C LYS A 147 23.34 -0.87 -11.35
N PRO A 148 22.56 -1.69 -12.07
CA PRO A 148 22.54 -3.13 -11.87
C PRO A 148 23.91 -3.75 -12.13
N LEU A 149 24.28 -4.77 -11.35
CA LEU A 149 25.47 -5.60 -11.65
C LEU A 149 25.25 -6.47 -12.88
N LYS A 150 24.00 -6.87 -13.14
CA LYS A 150 23.60 -7.65 -14.30
C LYS A 150 22.21 -7.25 -14.78
N VAL A 151 22.01 -7.22 -16.09
CA VAL A 151 20.68 -7.06 -16.69
C VAL A 151 20.37 -8.31 -17.49
N CYS A 152 19.18 -8.87 -17.31
CA CYS A 152 18.73 -10.08 -17.99
C CYS A 152 17.43 -9.79 -18.74
N LEU A 153 17.35 -10.23 -20.00
CA LEU A 153 16.07 -10.28 -20.69
C LEU A 153 15.22 -11.43 -20.09
N SER A 154 13.95 -11.17 -19.83
CA SER A 154 13.02 -12.10 -19.18
C SER A 154 11.60 -11.86 -19.68
N THR A 155 10.67 -12.78 -19.43
CA THR A 155 9.24 -12.58 -19.74
C THR A 155 8.55 -11.62 -18.79
N LYS A 156 9.13 -11.36 -17.60
CA LYS A 156 8.58 -10.47 -16.57
C LYS A 156 9.64 -9.53 -16.03
N ASN A 157 9.21 -8.30 -15.72
CA ASN A 157 10.04 -7.33 -15.01
C ASN A 157 10.18 -7.74 -13.54
N ARG A 158 11.42 -7.78 -13.04
CA ARG A 158 11.73 -8.10 -11.64
C ARG A 158 13.06 -7.48 -11.26
N ILE A 159 13.16 -6.95 -10.06
CA ILE A 159 14.40 -6.40 -9.52
C ILE A 159 14.85 -7.29 -8.37
N THR A 160 16.14 -7.57 -8.33
CA THR A 160 16.82 -8.16 -7.18
C THR A 160 17.90 -7.19 -6.70
N LYS A 161 18.59 -7.50 -5.60
CA LYS A 161 19.67 -6.64 -5.09
C LYS A 161 20.80 -6.39 -6.10
N ASN A 162 20.97 -7.26 -7.10
CA ASN A 162 22.07 -7.20 -8.06
C ASN A 162 21.64 -7.24 -9.52
N VAL A 163 20.48 -7.85 -9.81
CA VAL A 163 20.05 -8.16 -11.18
C VAL A 163 18.73 -7.46 -11.49
N LEU A 164 18.70 -6.75 -12.62
CA LEU A 164 17.49 -6.22 -13.25
C LEU A 164 17.02 -7.19 -14.34
N TYR A 165 15.90 -7.86 -14.10
CA TYR A 165 15.21 -8.65 -15.12
C TYR A 165 14.21 -7.74 -15.83
N THR A 166 14.27 -7.67 -17.15
CA THR A 166 13.33 -6.86 -17.92
C THR A 166 12.78 -7.61 -19.13
N ASN A 167 11.51 -7.36 -19.45
CA ASN A 167 10.89 -7.79 -20.70
C ASN A 167 11.04 -6.76 -21.84
N SER A 168 11.64 -5.60 -21.56
CA SER A 168 11.91 -4.58 -22.57
C SER A 168 13.29 -4.79 -23.20
N LYS A 169 13.30 -5.22 -24.46
CA LYS A 169 14.52 -5.33 -25.26
C LYS A 169 15.24 -3.98 -25.37
N GLN A 170 14.49 -2.88 -25.52
CA GLN A 170 15.03 -1.53 -25.57
C GLN A 170 15.75 -1.16 -24.26
N LEU A 171 15.16 -1.49 -23.11
CA LEU A 171 15.77 -1.22 -21.81
C LEU A 171 17.04 -2.05 -21.60
N TYR A 172 16.99 -3.33 -21.95
CA TYR A 172 18.15 -4.23 -21.92
C TYR A 172 19.32 -3.69 -22.77
N GLU A 173 19.06 -3.31 -24.02
CA GLU A 173 20.07 -2.74 -24.92
C GLU A 173 20.62 -1.40 -24.43
N LYS A 174 19.77 -0.55 -23.85
CA LYS A 174 20.21 0.71 -23.22
C LYS A 174 21.23 0.44 -22.12
N TYR A 175 20.93 -0.46 -21.18
CA TYR A 175 21.86 -0.78 -20.09
C TYR A 175 23.14 -1.46 -20.59
N ARG A 176 23.06 -2.29 -21.63
CA ARG A 176 24.26 -2.88 -22.26
C ARG A 176 25.22 -1.82 -22.79
N LYS A 177 24.71 -0.75 -23.40
CA LYS A 177 25.52 0.35 -23.94
C LYS A 177 26.10 1.24 -22.84
N VAL A 178 25.34 1.47 -21.76
CA VAL A 178 25.72 2.43 -20.71
C VAL A 178 26.67 1.82 -19.67
N LEU A 179 26.50 0.53 -19.33
CA LEU A 179 27.15 -0.02 -18.15
C LEU A 179 28.50 -0.72 -18.42
N ASN A 180 28.90 -0.99 -19.67
CA ASN A 180 30.06 -1.85 -19.99
C ASN A 180 30.12 -3.13 -19.11
N VAL A 181 28.96 -3.65 -18.70
CA VAL A 181 28.87 -4.81 -17.80
C VAL A 181 29.34 -6.04 -18.60
N PRO A 182 30.38 -6.76 -18.12
CA PRO A 182 30.90 -7.92 -18.82
C PRO A 182 29.84 -9.02 -18.95
N HIS A 183 30.00 -9.83 -19.99
CA HIS A 183 29.14 -10.96 -20.37
C HIS A 183 28.87 -11.95 -19.23
#